data_AF-A0A2V7XVG0-F1
#
_entry.id   AF-A0A2V7XVG0-F1
#
_cell.length_a   1.000
_cell.length_b   1.000
_cell.length_c   1.000
_cell.angle_alpha   90.00
_cell.angle_beta   90.00
_cell.angle_gamma   90.00
#
_symmetry.space_group_name_H-M   'P 1'
#
loop_
_entity.id
_entity.type
_entity.pdbx_description
1 polymer ?
#
loop_
_entity_poly.entity_id
_entity_poly.type
_entity_poly.pdbx_seq_one_letter_code
_entity_poly.pdbx_strand_id
1 'polypeptide(L)'
;MTSARSLSLAATALGGILAGATADRLVVQFPALGRLGPKFWADYSRNADLSVRGAAFYPTVAIGHAVLSVAAAVITDRRARSSAVAAAMLTLGGLVLTLKAAPNMLSVRHLGDDQVALERARRAFNFWSRIRGACHIGAFIANVWSLR
;
A
#
# COMPACT_ATOMS: atom_id res chain seq x y z
N MET A 1 2.98 17.12 -23.98
CA MET A 1 3.59 16.14 -23.05
C MET A 1 3.63 14.79 -23.75
N THR A 2 4.76 14.08 -23.74
CA THR A 2 4.82 12.72 -24.30
C THR A 2 3.98 11.77 -23.44
N SER A 3 3.40 10.72 -24.03
CA SER A 3 2.56 9.74 -23.30
C SER A 3 3.30 9.13 -22.11
N ALA A 4 4.61 8.92 -22.20
CA ALA A 4 5.47 8.43 -21.12
C ALA A 4 5.51 9.37 -19.91
N ARG A 5 5.61 10.68 -20.15
CA ARG A 5 5.64 11.68 -19.08
C ARG A 5 4.28 11.80 -18.40
N SER A 6 3.18 11.75 -19.16
CA SER A 6 1.83 11.75 -18.61
C SER A 6 1.56 10.53 -17.72
N LEU A 7 1.97 9.32 -18.16
CA LEU A 7 1.85 8.12 -17.33
C LEU A 7 2.71 8.19 -16.07
N SER A 8 3.96 8.66 -16.19
CA SER A 8 4.86 8.79 -15.03
C SER A 8 4.33 9.81 -14.02
N LEU A 9 3.72 10.91 -14.48
CA LEU A 9 3.07 11.89 -13.61
C LEU A 9 1.84 11.29 -12.91
N ALA A 10 0.98 10.57 -13.64
CA ALA A 10 -0.17 9.90 -13.06
C ALA A 10 0.24 8.81 -12.04
N ALA A 11 1.27 8.01 -12.36
CA ALA A 11 1.86 7.04 -11.46
C ALA A 11 2.43 7.72 -10.21
N THR A 12 3.12 8.86 -10.37
CA THR A 12 3.65 9.64 -9.24
C THR A 12 2.54 10.18 -8.36
N ALA A 13 1.46 10.72 -8.94
CA ALA A 13 0.33 11.25 -8.19
C ALA A 13 -0.37 10.17 -7.35
N LEU A 14 -0.71 9.03 -7.95
CA LEU A 14 -1.32 7.91 -7.21
C LEU A 14 -0.34 7.27 -6.22
N GLY A 15 0.93 7.16 -6.59
CA GLY A 15 1.99 6.68 -5.70
C GLY A 15 2.17 7.58 -4.48
N GLY A 16 2.02 8.89 -4.63
CA GLY A 16 2.06 9.85 -3.53
C GLY A 16 0.90 9.67 -2.55
N ILE A 17 -0.32 9.47 -3.06
CA ILE A 17 -1.49 9.14 -2.23
C ILE A 17 -1.25 7.83 -1.47
N LEU A 18 -0.80 6.79 -2.17
CA LEU A 18 -0.55 5.48 -1.58
C LEU A 18 0.56 5.53 -0.52
N ALA A 19 1.68 6.18 -0.84
CA ALA A 19 2.83 6.32 0.06
C ALA A 19 2.47 7.18 1.28
N GLY A 20 1.71 8.26 1.10
CA GLY A 20 1.22 9.11 2.19
C GLY A 20 0.30 8.35 3.14
N ALA A 21 -0.72 7.66 2.61
CA ALA A 21 -1.61 6.82 3.41
C ALA A 21 -0.84 5.69 4.13
N THR A 22 0.16 5.12 3.47
CA THR A 22 1.06 4.11 4.06
C THR A 22 1.89 4.69 5.19
N ALA A 23 2.49 5.88 5.00
CA ALA A 23 3.32 6.54 6.01
C ALA A 23 2.49 6.89 7.25
N ASP A 24 1.33 7.51 7.07
CA ASP A 24 0.40 7.80 8.17
C ASP A 24 0.02 6.52 8.93
N ARG A 25 -0.33 5.45 8.21
CA ARG A 25 -0.66 4.16 8.80
C ARG A 25 0.48 3.60 9.67
N LEU A 26 1.71 3.61 9.15
CA LEU A 26 2.86 3.02 9.83
C LEU A 26 3.37 3.85 11.00
N VAL A 27 3.37 5.18 10.85
CA VAL A 27 3.97 6.11 11.80
C VAL A 27 2.98 6.53 12.89
N VAL A 28 1.71 6.74 12.52
CA VAL A 28 0.69 7.30 13.41
C VAL A 28 -0.29 6.22 13.85
N GLN A 29 -0.99 5.59 12.90
CA GLN A 29 -2.12 4.74 13.24
C GLN A 29 -1.71 3.45 13.96
N PHE A 30 -0.72 2.71 13.44
CA PHE A 30 -0.31 1.43 14.04
C PHE A 30 0.21 1.55 15.47
N PRO A 31 1.06 2.53 15.82
CA PRO A 31 1.44 2.74 17.21
C PRO A 31 0.27 3.14 18.11
N ALA A 32 -0.65 3.98 17.62
CA ALA A 32 -1.82 4.40 18.39
C ALA A 32 -2.78 3.23 18.65
N LEU A 33 -3.19 2.52 17.59
CA LEU A 33 -4.08 1.35 17.68
C LEU A 33 -3.43 0.20 18.47
N GLY A 34 -2.11 0.07 18.42
CA GLY A 34 -1.37 -0.89 19.24
C GLY A 34 -1.45 -0.59 20.74
N ARG A 35 -1.45 0.69 21.15
CA ARG A 35 -1.61 1.09 22.56
C ARG A 35 -3.04 0.93 23.06
N LEU A 36 -4.02 1.11 22.18
CA LEU A 36 -5.44 0.95 22.51
C LEU A 36 -5.89 -0.53 22.57
N GLY A 37 -5.05 -1.45 22.12
CA GLY A 37 -5.26 -2.89 22.24
C GLY A 37 -5.99 -3.54 21.06
N PRO A 38 -6.05 -4.88 21.04
CA PRO A 38 -6.49 -5.66 19.89
C PRO A 38 -7.98 -5.47 19.55
N LYS A 39 -8.85 -5.31 20.56
CA LYS A 39 -10.28 -5.04 20.33
C LYS A 39 -10.50 -3.70 19.64
N PHE A 40 -9.85 -2.64 20.11
CA PHE A 40 -10.00 -1.31 19.50
C PHE A 40 -9.47 -1.29 18.06
N TRP A 41 -8.32 -1.94 17.81
CA TRP A 41 -7.82 -2.14 16.44
C TRP A 41 -8.82 -2.89 15.57
N ALA A 42 -9.46 -3.95 16.08
CA ALA A 42 -10.44 -4.73 15.34
C ALA A 42 -11.70 -3.91 15.01
N ASP A 43 -12.24 -3.19 15.99
CA ASP A 43 -13.41 -2.33 15.83
C ASP A 43 -13.12 -1.20 14.82
N TYR A 44 -11.96 -0.55 14.92
CA TYR A 44 -11.50 0.39 13.90
C TYR A 44 -11.40 -0.27 12.52
N SER A 45 -10.74 -1.42 12.42
CA SER A 45 -10.50 -2.10 11.14
C SER A 45 -11.81 -2.54 10.46
N ARG A 46 -12.81 -2.99 11.23
CA ARG A 46 -14.14 -3.33 10.72
C ARG A 46 -14.84 -2.12 10.10
N ASN A 47 -14.76 -0.97 10.77
CA ASN A 47 -15.50 0.24 10.41
C ASN A 47 -14.75 1.16 9.42
N ALA A 48 -13.42 1.07 9.37
CA ALA A 48 -12.59 1.84 8.46
C ALA A 48 -12.07 0.95 7.33
N ASP A 49 -11.21 -0.01 7.64
CA ASP A 49 -10.43 -0.75 6.64
C ASP A 49 -11.26 -1.74 5.82
N LEU A 50 -12.22 -2.39 6.48
CA LEU A 50 -13.08 -3.43 5.92
C LEU A 50 -14.45 -2.91 5.54
N SER A 51 -14.69 -1.61 5.74
CA SER A 51 -15.88 -0.92 5.25
C SER A 51 -15.94 -0.95 3.73
N VAL A 52 -17.13 -0.70 3.16
CA VAL A 52 -17.29 -0.58 1.70
C VAL A 52 -16.36 0.49 1.12
N ARG A 53 -16.18 1.61 1.84
CA ARG A 53 -15.29 2.70 1.42
C ARG A 53 -13.82 2.28 1.44
N GLY A 54 -13.37 1.62 2.51
CA GLY A 54 -12.00 1.11 2.63
C GLY A 54 -11.71 0.04 1.56
N ALA A 55 -12.64 -0.90 1.38
CA ALA A 55 -12.55 -1.96 0.38
C ALA A 55 -12.55 -1.44 -1.07
N ALA A 56 -13.19 -0.29 -1.34
CA ALA A 56 -13.12 0.35 -2.64
C ALA A 56 -11.85 1.20 -2.81
N PHE A 57 -11.46 1.96 -1.79
CA PHE A 57 -10.36 2.92 -1.87
C PHE A 57 -8.99 2.24 -1.96
N TYR A 58 -8.64 1.38 -1.00
CA TYR A 58 -7.27 0.86 -0.89
C TYR A 58 -6.85 0.00 -2.09
N PRO A 59 -7.66 -0.98 -2.57
CA PRO A 59 -7.27 -1.78 -3.73
C PRO A 59 -7.20 -0.96 -5.00
N THR A 60 -8.14 -0.02 -5.21
CA THR A 60 -8.15 0.84 -6.41
C THR A 60 -6.88 1.69 -6.50
N VAL A 61 -6.48 2.32 -5.40
CA VAL A 61 -5.25 3.13 -5.37
C VAL A 61 -4.02 2.26 -5.59
N ALA A 62 -3.92 1.10 -4.92
CA ALA A 62 -2.75 0.22 -5.03
C ALA A 62 -2.63 -0.41 -6.43
N ILE A 63 -3.72 -0.93 -6.99
CA ILE A 63 -3.74 -1.57 -8.32
C ILE A 63 -3.56 -0.49 -9.40
N GLY A 64 -4.26 0.64 -9.28
CA GLY A 64 -4.13 1.76 -10.23
C GLY A 64 -2.69 2.30 -10.28
N HIS A 65 -2.05 2.46 -9.12
CA HIS A 65 -0.64 2.84 -9.04
C HIS A 65 0.27 1.81 -9.72
N ALA A 66 0.02 0.51 -9.51
CA ALA A 66 0.79 -0.55 -10.13
C ALA A 66 0.68 -0.58 -11.65
N VAL A 67 -0.56 -0.51 -12.17
CA VAL A 67 -0.82 -0.48 -13.62
C VAL A 67 -0.12 0.69 -14.28
N LEU A 68 -0.23 1.90 -13.71
CA LEU A 68 0.42 3.09 -14.26
C LEU A 68 1.95 3.02 -14.19
N SER A 69 2.51 2.51 -13.09
CA SER A 69 3.97 2.37 -12.94
C SER A 69 4.53 1.36 -13.95
N VAL A 70 3.83 0.24 -14.17
CA VAL A 70 4.22 -0.76 -15.18
C VAL A 70 4.12 -0.17 -16.60
N ALA A 71 3.01 0.49 -16.92
CA ALA A 71 2.83 1.12 -18.23
C ALA A 71 3.89 2.20 -18.49
N ALA A 72 4.21 3.02 -17.48
CA ALA A 72 5.30 3.99 -17.55
C ALA A 72 6.65 3.29 -17.81
N ALA A 73 6.96 2.19 -17.11
CA ALA A 73 8.22 1.45 -17.29
C ALA A 73 8.40 0.87 -18.71
N VAL A 74 7.31 0.51 -19.39
CA VAL A 74 7.33 -0.02 -20.76
C VAL A 74 7.66 1.07 -21.78
N ILE A 75 7.11 2.27 -21.62
CA ILE A 75 7.19 3.33 -22.65
C ILE A 75 8.19 4.44 -22.34
N THR A 76 8.83 4.42 -21.17
CA THR A 76 9.81 5.44 -20.75
C THR A 76 11.16 5.25 -21.47
N ASP A 77 11.76 6.38 -21.87
CA ASP A 77 13.05 6.42 -22.56
C ASP A 77 14.21 5.88 -21.70
N ARG A 78 15.29 5.48 -22.37
CA ARG A 78 16.45 4.81 -21.75
C ARG A 78 17.04 5.55 -20.54
N ARG A 79 16.97 6.90 -20.51
CA ARG A 79 17.50 7.73 -19.40
C ARG A 79 16.74 7.54 -18.08
N ALA A 80 15.42 7.42 -18.13
CA ALA A 80 14.56 7.27 -16.95
C ALA A 80 14.03 5.83 -16.77
N ARG A 81 14.42 4.91 -17.67
CA ARG A 81 13.93 3.52 -17.66
C ARG A 81 14.29 2.76 -16.38
N SER A 82 15.48 2.98 -15.81
CA SER A 82 15.91 2.26 -14.60
C SER A 82 15.03 2.60 -13.39
N SER A 83 14.73 3.89 -13.19
CA SER A 83 13.83 4.35 -12.11
C SER A 83 12.39 3.92 -12.37
N ALA A 84 11.90 3.99 -13.61
CA ALA A 84 10.56 3.53 -13.96
C ALA A 84 10.40 2.01 -13.73
N VAL A 85 11.39 1.19 -14.12
CA VAL A 85 11.40 -0.25 -13.86
C VAL A 85 11.47 -0.53 -12.35
N ALA A 86 12.31 0.19 -11.60
CA ALA A 86 12.36 0.05 -10.15
C ALA A 86 11.01 0.34 -9.49
N ALA A 87 10.31 1.41 -9.93
CA ALA A 87 8.98 1.74 -9.45
C ALA A 87 7.98 0.60 -9.73
N ALA A 88 7.98 0.06 -10.95
CA ALA A 88 7.15 -1.08 -11.35
C ALA A 88 7.44 -2.34 -10.51
N MET A 89 8.72 -2.67 -10.30
CA MET A 89 9.11 -3.83 -9.48
C MET A 89 8.68 -3.68 -8.02
N LEU A 90 8.88 -2.49 -7.44
CA LEU A 90 8.52 -2.22 -6.05
C LEU A 90 7.00 -2.25 -5.84
N THR A 91 6.21 -1.64 -6.72
CA THR A 91 4.74 -1.68 -6.59
C THR A 91 4.20 -3.09 -6.79
N LEU A 92 4.75 -3.88 -7.72
CA LEU A 92 4.40 -5.30 -7.86
C LEU A 92 4.79 -6.10 -6.62
N GLY A 93 5.97 -5.86 -6.05
CA GLY A 93 6.40 -6.45 -4.78
C GLY A 93 5.42 -6.11 -3.64
N GLY A 94 4.96 -4.87 -3.56
CA GLY A 94 3.93 -4.44 -2.59
C GLY A 94 2.59 -5.19 -2.76
N LEU A 95 2.16 -5.44 -3.99
CA LEU A 95 0.97 -6.26 -4.28
C LEU A 95 1.18 -7.72 -3.87
N VAL A 96 2.33 -8.32 -4.18
CA VAL A 96 2.65 -9.69 -3.76
C VAL A 96 2.65 -9.81 -2.24
N LEU A 97 3.24 -8.85 -1.53
CA LEU A 97 3.22 -8.81 -0.06
C LEU A 97 1.80 -8.63 0.50
N THR A 98 0.88 -8.04 -0.26
CA THR A 98 -0.53 -7.95 0.10
C THR A 98 -1.19 -9.33 0.15
N LEU A 99 -0.71 -10.34 -0.59
CA LEU A 99 -1.20 -11.72 -0.47
C LEU A 99 -0.95 -12.32 0.93
N LYS A 100 0.05 -11.80 1.67
CA LYS A 100 0.32 -12.18 3.06
C LYS A 100 -0.35 -11.25 4.06
N ALA A 101 -0.42 -9.94 3.78
CA ALA A 101 -1.06 -8.98 4.67
C ALA A 101 -2.59 -9.13 4.68
N ALA A 102 -3.24 -9.20 3.51
CA ALA A 102 -4.69 -9.13 3.38
C ALA A 102 -5.44 -10.22 4.17
N PRO A 103 -5.04 -11.50 4.17
CA PRO A 103 -5.74 -12.52 4.95
C PRO A 103 -5.83 -12.20 6.45
N ASN A 104 -4.79 -11.59 7.03
CA ASN A 104 -4.77 -11.19 8.43
C ASN A 104 -5.73 -10.01 8.73
N MET A 105 -5.96 -9.13 7.76
CA MET A 105 -6.93 -8.03 7.91
C MET A 105 -8.36 -8.54 7.66
N LEU A 106 -8.56 -9.35 6.62
CA LEU A 106 -9.86 -9.88 6.26
C LEU A 106 -10.42 -10.84 7.32
N SER A 107 -9.56 -11.59 8.00
CA SER A 107 -9.99 -12.51 9.08
C SER A 107 -10.68 -11.77 10.23
N VAL A 108 -10.36 -10.50 10.48
CA VAL A 108 -10.94 -9.68 11.56
C VAL A 108 -12.48 -9.63 11.51
N ARG A 109 -13.09 -9.79 10.32
CA ARG A 109 -14.54 -9.89 10.15
C ARG A 109 -15.16 -11.06 10.93
N HIS A 110 -14.39 -12.11 11.18
CA HIS A 110 -14.89 -13.39 11.68
C HIS A 110 -14.35 -13.75 13.07
N LEU A 111 -13.36 -13.03 13.58
CA LEU A 111 -12.69 -13.34 14.85
C LEU A 111 -13.48 -12.94 16.10
N GLY A 112 -14.64 -12.29 15.98
CA GLY A 112 -15.41 -11.80 17.13
C GLY A 112 -14.56 -10.93 18.06
N ASP A 113 -14.70 -11.15 19.37
CA ASP A 113 -13.95 -10.41 20.41
C ASP A 113 -12.82 -11.24 21.05
N ASP A 114 -12.36 -12.32 20.38
CA ASP A 114 -11.21 -13.10 20.83
C ASP A 114 -9.92 -12.25 20.77
N GLN A 115 -9.50 -11.74 21.93
CA GLN A 115 -8.35 -10.86 22.02
C GLN A 115 -7.05 -11.50 21.56
N VAL A 116 -6.87 -12.81 21.78
CA VAL A 116 -5.63 -13.52 21.42
C VAL A 116 -5.56 -13.68 19.90
N ALA A 117 -6.67 -14.07 19.28
CA ALA A 117 -6.74 -14.20 17.83
C ALA A 117 -6.61 -12.83 17.12
N LEU A 118 -7.27 -11.80 17.64
CA LEU A 118 -7.18 -10.43 17.14
C LEU A 118 -5.75 -9.89 17.25
N GLU A 119 -5.08 -10.10 18.37
CA GLU A 119 -3.70 -9.67 18.57
C GLU A 119 -2.73 -10.39 17.62
N ARG A 120 -2.93 -11.68 17.38
CA ARG A 120 -2.15 -12.45 16.39
C ARG A 120 -2.33 -11.89 14.98
N ALA A 121 -3.59 -11.65 14.57
CA ALA A 121 -3.92 -11.06 13.28
C ALA A 121 -3.30 -9.66 13.13
N ARG A 122 -3.40 -8.81 14.16
CA ARG A 122 -2.83 -7.46 14.19
C ARG A 122 -1.32 -7.49 14.01
N ARG A 123 -0.60 -8.32 14.77
CA ARG A 123 0.87 -8.42 14.68
C ARG A 123 1.31 -8.91 13.30
N ALA A 124 0.66 -9.94 12.77
CA ALA A 124 0.97 -10.46 11.44
C ALA A 124 0.67 -9.40 10.35
N PHE A 125 -0.48 -8.74 10.41
CA PHE A 125 -0.83 -7.66 9.49
C PHE A 125 0.16 -6.50 9.54
N ASN A 126 0.55 -6.07 10.75
CA ASN A 126 1.51 -5.00 10.95
C ASN A 126 2.89 -5.35 10.40
N PHE A 127 3.37 -6.58 10.64
CA PHE A 127 4.64 -7.05 10.12
C PHE A 127 4.67 -7.00 8.59
N TRP A 128 3.71 -7.64 7.92
CA TRP A 128 3.64 -7.63 6.45
C TRP A 128 3.40 -6.24 5.89
N SER A 129 2.63 -5.40 6.58
CA SER A 129 2.36 -4.02 6.17
C SER A 129 3.60 -3.12 6.26
N ARG A 130 4.55 -3.38 7.17
CA ARG A 130 5.82 -2.64 7.21
C ARG A 130 6.67 -2.92 5.97
N ILE A 131 6.83 -4.20 5.62
CA ILE A 131 7.60 -4.61 4.44
C ILE A 131 6.93 -4.08 3.17
N ARG A 132 5.61 -4.29 3.04
CA ARG A 132 4.82 -3.73 1.94
C ARG A 132 4.91 -2.22 1.88
N GLY A 133 4.87 -1.55 3.03
CA GLY A 133 4.91 -0.10 3.08
C GLY A 133 6.25 0.48 2.61
N ALA A 134 7.36 -0.20 2.90
CA ALA A 134 8.66 0.14 2.32
C ALA A 134 8.64 0.06 0.78
N CYS A 135 7.98 -0.97 0.22
CA CYS A 135 7.78 -1.06 -1.23
C CYS A 135 6.94 0.10 -1.78
N HIS A 136 5.83 0.49 -1.13
CA HIS A 136 5.00 1.61 -1.59
C HIS A 136 5.78 2.94 -1.59
N ILE A 137 6.48 3.24 -0.50
CA ILE A 137 7.28 4.47 -0.35
C ILE A 137 8.43 4.48 -1.37
N GLY A 138 9.15 3.36 -1.50
CA GLY A 138 10.21 3.22 -2.50
C GLY A 138 9.70 3.37 -3.93
N ALA A 139 8.54 2.79 -4.25
CA ALA A 139 7.92 2.91 -5.57
C ALA A 139 7.53 4.36 -5.89
N PHE A 140 7.04 5.11 -4.91
CA PHE A 140 6.77 6.53 -5.07
C PHE A 140 8.05 7.32 -5.36
N ILE A 141 9.11 7.13 -4.56
CA ILE A 141 10.40 7.79 -4.77
C ILE A 141 10.97 7.47 -6.16
N ALA A 142 10.87 6.21 -6.58
CA ALA A 142 11.30 5.78 -7.91
C ALA A 142 10.49 6.43 -9.04
N ASN A 143 9.17 6.59 -8.88
CA ASN A 143 8.34 7.35 -9.84
C ASN A 143 8.73 8.83 -9.89
N VAL A 144 9.01 9.48 -8.75
CA VAL A 144 9.50 10.87 -8.75
C VAL A 144 10.81 10.98 -9.52
N TRP A 145 11.71 10.01 -9.38
CA TRP A 145 12.97 10.00 -10.13
C TRP A 145 12.85 9.62 -11.60
N SER A 146 11.75 8.99 -12.03
CA SER A 146 11.50 8.73 -13.46
C SER A 146 10.96 9.95 -14.20
N LEU A 147 10.63 11.04 -13.50
CA LEU A 147 10.21 12.31 -14.11
C LEU A 147 11.37 13.18 -14.64
N ARG A 148 12.61 12.74 -14.44
CA ARG A 148 13.85 13.46 -14.77
C ARG A 148 14.21 13.41 -16.25
#